data_AF-A0A3P7YXN6-F1
#
_entry.id   AF-A0A3P7YXN6-F1
#
_cell.length_a   1.000
_cell.length_b   1.000
_cell.length_c   1.000
_cell.angle_alpha   90.00
_cell.angle_beta   90.00
_cell.angle_gamma   90.00
#
_symmetry.space_group_name_H-M   'P 1'
#
loop_
_entity.id
_entity.type
_entity.pdbx_description
1 polymer ?
#
loop_
_entity_poly.entity_id
_entity_poly.type
_entity_poly.pdbx_seq_one_letter_code
_entity_poly.pdbx_strand_id
1 'polypeptide(L)'
;MLNYQRLNVEVLFEDPILVIFRDFASQKEVTEFLADAKKQKLLLQKVVDMTNETSTKRVIRNDRVANGTFISHEGTTAIAKIFKKAKAMIPFVNFEYSEEWQILSYLPGGHYGPHYDYLDYDSEAQWDSWMETHGNRFATFLLVLQNANKGGGQLLKDKNSYHGACVVHKGEKVAAVMWIREELQDLLLYPHITGGLDVGRLINPRLELLQGLPICK
;
A
#
# COMPACT_ATOMS: atom_id res chain seq x y z
N MET A 1 19.36 -2.50 -29.23
CA MET A 1 17.93 -2.13 -29.35
C MET A 1 17.55 -1.38 -28.10
N LEU A 2 16.94 -0.21 -28.24
CA LEU A 2 16.38 0.51 -27.09
C LEU A 2 15.05 -0.15 -26.71
N ASN A 3 14.97 -0.74 -25.52
CA ASN A 3 13.76 -1.35 -25.00
C ASN A 3 12.96 -0.31 -24.22
N TYR A 4 12.09 0.42 -24.92
CA TYR A 4 11.15 1.32 -24.29
C TYR A 4 9.92 0.55 -23.81
N GLN A 5 9.47 0.83 -22.58
CA GLN A 5 8.16 0.39 -22.12
C GLN A 5 7.28 1.61 -21.85
N ARG A 6 6.02 1.52 -22.25
CA ARG A 6 5.06 2.61 -22.07
C ARG A 6 4.52 2.59 -20.65
N LEU A 7 4.52 3.75 -20.00
CA LEU A 7 3.89 3.97 -18.71
C LEU A 7 2.81 5.05 -18.87
N ASN A 8 1.60 4.76 -18.44
CA ASN A 8 0.49 5.73 -18.45
C ASN A 8 0.28 6.23 -17.03
N VAL A 9 0.56 7.51 -16.80
CA VAL A 9 0.68 8.09 -15.46
C VAL A 9 -0.33 9.22 -15.29
N GLU A 10 -1.13 9.14 -14.23
CA GLU A 10 -2.00 10.21 -13.78
C GLU A 10 -1.56 10.67 -12.39
N VAL A 11 -1.27 11.97 -12.23
CA VAL A 11 -1.02 12.57 -10.92
C VAL A 11 -2.37 13.09 -10.41
N LEU A 12 -2.87 12.52 -9.32
CA LEU A 12 -4.14 12.95 -8.71
C LEU A 12 -3.93 13.99 -7.61
N PHE A 13 -2.86 13.84 -6.83
CA PHE A 13 -2.47 14.78 -5.79
C PHE A 13 -0.96 14.96 -5.82
N GLU A 14 -0.51 16.17 -5.54
CA GLU A 14 0.91 16.51 -5.41
C GLU A 14 1.34 16.62 -3.93
N ASP A 15 0.41 16.92 -3.03
CA ASP A 15 0.62 16.97 -1.59
C ASP A 15 -0.63 16.43 -0.85
N PRO A 16 -0.60 15.19 -0.33
CA PRO A 16 0.45 14.18 -0.53
C PRO A 16 0.50 13.68 -1.98
N ILE A 17 1.64 13.13 -2.42
CA ILE A 17 1.75 12.57 -3.77
C ILE A 17 0.85 11.34 -3.91
N LEU A 18 -0.06 11.38 -4.89
CA LEU A 18 -0.80 10.20 -5.36
C LEU A 18 -0.69 10.09 -6.87
N VAL A 19 -0.08 8.99 -7.30
CA VAL A 19 0.12 8.68 -8.72
C VAL A 19 -0.58 7.38 -9.07
N ILE A 20 -1.37 7.39 -10.15
CA ILE A 20 -1.97 6.20 -10.73
C ILE A 20 -1.19 5.80 -11.97
N PHE A 21 -0.66 4.57 -11.96
CA PHE A 21 -0.10 3.91 -13.12
C PHE A 21 -1.18 3.07 -13.82
N ARG A 22 -1.81 3.62 -14.86
CA ARG A 22 -2.82 2.93 -15.66
C ARG A 22 -2.18 1.81 -16.48
N ASP A 23 -2.88 0.69 -16.58
CA ASP A 23 -2.43 -0.50 -17.33
C ASP A 23 -1.02 -0.98 -16.95
N PHE A 24 -0.63 -0.77 -15.68
CA PHE A 24 0.70 -1.11 -15.18
C PHE A 24 1.03 -2.59 -15.39
N ALA A 25 0.09 -3.48 -15.05
CA ALA A 25 0.16 -4.90 -15.34
C ALA A 25 -0.78 -5.22 -16.51
N SER A 26 -0.29 -5.99 -17.48
CA SER A 26 -1.13 -6.49 -18.57
C SER A 26 -2.15 -7.50 -18.05
N GLN A 27 -3.27 -7.68 -18.76
CA GLN A 27 -4.30 -8.66 -18.38
C GLN A 27 -3.74 -10.09 -18.20
N LYS A 28 -2.72 -10.46 -18.99
CA LYS A 28 -2.02 -11.74 -18.86
C LYS A 28 -1.27 -11.81 -17.52
N GLU A 29 -0.47 -10.80 -17.19
CA GLU A 29 0.28 -10.75 -15.93
C GLU A 29 -0.66 -10.75 -14.72
N VAL A 30 -1.78 -10.02 -14.78
CA VAL A 30 -2.83 -10.03 -13.74
C VAL A 30 -3.43 -11.43 -13.58
N THR A 31 -3.74 -12.11 -14.69
CA THR A 31 -4.32 -13.46 -14.67
C THR A 31 -3.36 -14.49 -14.07
N GLU A 32 -2.08 -14.42 -14.45
CA GLU A 32 -1.02 -15.27 -13.90
C GLU A 32 -0.82 -15.01 -12.40
N PHE A 33 -0.77 -13.73 -11.99
CA PHE A 33 -0.67 -13.36 -10.58
C PHE A 33 -1.87 -13.87 -9.77
N LEU A 34 -3.09 -13.68 -10.27
CA LEU A 34 -4.31 -14.18 -9.61
C LEU A 34 -4.33 -15.71 -9.51
N ALA A 35 -3.79 -16.42 -10.51
CA ALA A 35 -3.67 -17.87 -10.46
C ALA A 35 -2.71 -18.33 -9.35
N ASP A 36 -1.60 -17.62 -9.15
CA ASP A 36 -0.66 -17.89 -8.06
C ASP A 36 -1.24 -17.50 -6.69
N ALA A 37 -1.96 -16.39 -6.61
CA ALA A 37 -2.67 -15.96 -5.41
C ALA A 37 -3.73 -16.99 -4.96
N LYS A 38 -4.47 -17.58 -5.90
CA LYS A 38 -5.51 -18.60 -5.61
C LYS A 38 -4.95 -19.90 -5.03
N LYS A 39 -3.66 -20.18 -5.23
CA LYS A 39 -2.99 -21.35 -4.62
C LYS A 39 -2.67 -21.11 -3.14
N GLN A 40 -2.69 -19.85 -2.70
CA GLN A 40 -2.42 -19.50 -1.31
C GLN A 40 -3.66 -19.64 -0.44
N LYS A 41 -3.45 -19.98 0.83
CA LYS A 41 -4.53 -20.00 1.82
C LYS A 41 -4.73 -18.58 2.36
N LEU A 42 -5.76 -17.89 1.87
CA LEU A 42 -6.12 -16.57 2.39
C LEU A 42 -6.86 -16.71 3.73
N LEU A 43 -6.33 -16.07 4.76
CA LEU A 43 -6.88 -16.07 6.11
C LEU A 43 -7.47 -14.70 6.45
N LEU A 44 -8.47 -14.67 7.32
CA LEU A 44 -9.06 -13.43 7.81
C LEU A 44 -7.96 -12.53 8.39
N GLN A 45 -7.89 -11.29 7.90
CA GLN A 45 -6.86 -10.35 8.28
C GLN A 45 -7.11 -9.77 9.67
N LYS A 46 -5.99 -9.52 10.36
CA LYS A 46 -5.95 -8.92 11.69
C LYS A 46 -5.19 -7.61 11.62
N VAL A 47 -5.57 -6.66 12.46
CA VAL A 47 -4.89 -5.37 12.66
C VAL A 47 -4.10 -5.38 13.95
N VAL A 48 -3.10 -4.51 14.08
CA VAL A 48 -2.35 -4.33 15.33
C VAL A 48 -3.29 -3.77 16.40
N ASP A 49 -3.21 -4.29 17.62
CA ASP A 49 -4.06 -3.86 18.72
C ASP A 49 -3.62 -2.52 19.31
N MET A 50 -4.14 -1.43 18.74
CA MET A 50 -3.88 -0.07 19.22
C MET A 50 -4.61 0.29 20.53
N THR A 51 -5.43 -0.60 21.12
CA THR A 51 -6.16 -0.27 22.37
C THR A 51 -5.38 -0.57 23.65
N ASN A 52 -4.27 -1.26 23.53
CA ASN A 52 -3.41 -1.56 24.65
C ASN A 52 -2.00 -1.12 24.25
N GLU A 53 -1.58 0.04 24.78
CA GLU A 53 -0.38 0.82 24.40
C GLU A 53 0.94 0.03 24.44
N THR A 54 0.94 -1.22 24.91
CA THR A 54 2.12 -2.10 24.98
C THR A 54 2.00 -3.37 24.14
N SER A 55 0.90 -3.56 23.39
CA SER A 55 0.62 -4.81 22.71
C SER A 55 0.87 -4.75 21.21
N THR A 56 1.85 -5.52 20.73
CA THR A 56 2.06 -5.80 19.30
C THR A 56 1.14 -6.93 18.77
N LYS A 57 0.15 -7.36 19.57
CA LYS A 57 -0.76 -8.45 19.19
C LYS A 57 -1.64 -8.04 18.02
N ARG A 58 -1.87 -8.99 17.10
CA ARG A 58 -2.83 -8.79 16.00
C ARG A 58 -4.21 -9.31 16.40
N VAL A 59 -5.23 -8.46 16.29
CA VAL A 59 -6.63 -8.73 16.65
C VAL A 59 -7.57 -8.61 15.45
N ILE A 60 -8.69 -9.33 15.46
CA ILE A 60 -9.76 -9.14 14.48
C ILE A 60 -10.56 -7.93 14.94
N ARG A 61 -10.74 -6.95 14.05
CA ARG A 61 -11.56 -5.76 14.30
C ARG A 61 -12.55 -5.56 13.15
N ASN A 62 -13.65 -4.87 13.46
CA ASN A 62 -14.70 -4.58 12.48
C ASN A 62 -14.29 -3.54 11.45
N ASP A 63 -13.21 -2.79 11.67
CA ASP A 63 -12.68 -1.80 10.74
C ASP A 63 -11.91 -2.44 9.57
N ARG A 64 -11.44 -3.68 9.68
CA ARG A 64 -10.83 -4.41 8.57
C ARG A 64 -11.47 -5.77 8.37
N VAL A 65 -12.20 -5.90 7.26
CA VAL A 65 -12.83 -7.16 6.85
C VAL A 65 -12.28 -7.55 5.49
N ALA A 66 -11.24 -8.37 5.49
CA ALA A 66 -10.59 -8.90 4.29
C ALA A 66 -9.95 -10.26 4.59
N ASN A 67 -9.86 -11.13 3.59
CA ASN A 67 -8.99 -12.30 3.63
C ASN A 67 -7.66 -11.96 2.96
N GLY A 68 -6.57 -12.54 3.42
CA GLY A 68 -5.27 -12.25 2.82
C GLY A 68 -4.15 -13.20 3.24
N THR A 69 -3.01 -13.01 2.59
CA THR A 69 -1.76 -13.71 2.86
C THR A 69 -0.59 -12.80 2.53
N PHE A 70 0.56 -13.09 3.12
CA PHE A 70 1.83 -12.54 2.67
C PHE A 70 2.51 -13.55 1.74
N ILE A 71 3.29 -13.03 0.79
CA ILE A 71 4.13 -13.84 -0.10
C ILE A 71 5.37 -13.05 -0.48
N SER A 72 6.51 -13.72 -0.41
CA SER A 72 7.80 -13.17 -0.83
C SER A 72 7.75 -12.63 -2.27
N HIS A 73 8.53 -11.58 -2.52
CA HIS A 73 8.72 -10.97 -3.83
C HIS A 73 9.10 -11.96 -4.92
N GLU A 74 9.81 -13.03 -4.58
CA GLU A 74 10.19 -14.11 -5.51
C GLU A 74 9.43 -15.42 -5.27
N GLY A 75 8.35 -15.40 -4.48
CA GLY A 75 7.61 -16.60 -4.07
C GLY A 75 6.99 -17.39 -5.23
N THR A 76 6.70 -16.74 -6.35
CA THR A 76 6.27 -17.40 -7.60
C THR A 76 6.78 -16.62 -8.82
N THR A 77 6.81 -17.28 -9.98
CA THR A 77 7.25 -16.65 -11.24
C THR A 77 6.40 -15.44 -11.62
N ALA A 78 5.07 -15.49 -11.47
CA ALA A 78 4.20 -14.37 -11.85
C ALA A 78 4.36 -13.16 -10.92
N ILE A 79 4.47 -13.41 -9.61
CA ILE A 79 4.67 -12.36 -8.60
C ILE A 79 6.04 -11.72 -8.78
N ALA A 80 7.10 -12.52 -8.94
CA ALA A 80 8.46 -12.03 -9.19
C ALA A 80 8.55 -11.15 -10.44
N LYS A 81 7.79 -11.48 -11.49
CA LYS A 81 7.75 -10.70 -12.72
C LYS A 81 7.14 -9.31 -12.48
N ILE A 82 6.03 -9.22 -11.74
CA ILE A 82 5.43 -7.92 -11.38
C ILE A 82 6.33 -7.11 -10.45
N PHE A 83 6.99 -7.75 -9.48
CA PHE A 83 7.96 -7.08 -8.61
C PHE A 83 9.13 -6.48 -9.40
N LYS A 84 9.74 -7.27 -10.29
CA LYS A 84 10.82 -6.80 -11.19
C LYS A 84 10.35 -5.66 -12.09
N LYS A 85 9.09 -5.71 -12.54
CA LYS A 85 8.48 -4.63 -13.32
C LYS A 85 8.31 -3.34 -12.50
N ALA A 86 7.88 -3.42 -11.23
CA ALA A 86 7.79 -2.26 -10.34
C ALA A 86 9.14 -1.56 -10.20
N LYS A 87 10.20 -2.32 -9.91
CA LYS A 87 11.58 -1.81 -9.83
C LYS A 87 12.04 -1.14 -11.12
N ALA A 88 11.77 -1.76 -12.27
CA ALA A 88 12.20 -1.23 -13.56
C ALA A 88 11.43 0.02 -14.00
N MET A 89 10.13 0.12 -13.64
CA MET A 89 9.23 1.19 -14.08
C MET A 89 9.23 2.41 -13.17
N ILE A 90 9.55 2.20 -11.90
CA ILE A 90 9.52 3.23 -10.86
C ILE A 90 10.93 3.26 -10.22
N PRO A 91 11.97 3.59 -11.00
CA PRO A 91 13.37 3.44 -10.57
C PRO A 91 13.77 4.40 -9.46
N PHE A 92 12.95 5.41 -9.19
CA PHE A 92 13.16 6.36 -8.09
C PHE A 92 12.65 5.84 -6.74
N VAL A 93 11.96 4.70 -6.69
CA VAL A 93 11.60 4.00 -5.45
C VAL A 93 12.44 2.73 -5.35
N ASN A 94 13.16 2.59 -4.24
CA ASN A 94 13.93 1.38 -3.96
C ASN A 94 13.03 0.33 -3.31
N PHE A 95 12.46 -0.57 -4.12
CA PHE A 95 11.59 -1.65 -3.64
C PHE A 95 12.36 -2.78 -2.91
N GLU A 96 13.69 -2.80 -2.89
CA GLU A 96 14.42 -3.80 -2.10
C GLU A 96 14.10 -3.68 -0.61
N TYR A 97 13.79 -2.46 -0.16
CA TYR A 97 13.37 -2.15 1.20
C TYR A 97 11.84 -2.14 1.34
N SER A 98 11.15 -2.99 0.59
CA SER A 98 9.70 -3.19 0.75
C SER A 98 9.39 -4.46 1.51
N GLU A 99 8.34 -4.40 2.33
CA GLU A 99 7.73 -5.59 2.92
C GLU A 99 7.19 -6.53 1.84
N GLU A 100 7.02 -7.81 2.19
CA GLU A 100 6.42 -8.81 1.31
C GLU A 100 5.05 -8.37 0.76
N TRP A 101 4.68 -8.91 -0.40
CA TRP A 101 3.36 -8.67 -0.97
C TRP A 101 2.27 -9.12 -0.01
N GLN A 102 1.40 -8.20 0.39
CA GLN A 102 0.15 -8.52 1.04
C GLN A 102 -0.95 -8.66 -0.02
N ILE A 103 -1.38 -9.90 -0.30
CA ILE A 103 -2.51 -10.17 -1.20
C ILE A 103 -3.79 -10.15 -0.37
N LEU A 104 -4.78 -9.39 -0.82
CA LEU A 104 -6.03 -9.13 -0.13
C LEU A 104 -7.23 -9.42 -1.05
N SER A 105 -8.17 -10.21 -0.55
CA SER A 105 -9.48 -10.48 -1.14
C SER A 105 -10.58 -9.90 -0.26
N TYR A 106 -11.43 -9.07 -0.86
CA TYR A 106 -12.60 -8.45 -0.25
C TYR A 106 -13.85 -9.02 -0.92
N LEU A 107 -14.55 -9.88 -0.19
CA LEU A 107 -15.87 -10.42 -0.55
C LEU A 107 -16.98 -9.40 -0.19
N PRO A 108 -18.25 -9.64 -0.56
CA PRO A 108 -19.34 -8.75 -0.15
C PRO A 108 -19.36 -8.48 1.37
N GLY A 109 -19.45 -7.21 1.76
CA GLY A 109 -19.29 -6.73 3.14
C GLY A 109 -17.84 -6.43 3.54
N GLY A 110 -16.86 -6.92 2.78
CA GLY A 110 -15.44 -6.65 2.99
C GLY A 110 -15.09 -5.17 2.76
N HIS A 111 -14.24 -4.64 3.62
CA HIS A 111 -13.80 -3.24 3.61
C HIS A 111 -12.53 -3.05 4.44
N TYR A 112 -11.95 -1.86 4.35
CA TYR A 112 -10.96 -1.39 5.30
C TYR A 112 -11.26 0.07 5.62
N GLY A 113 -11.59 0.33 6.88
CA GLY A 113 -11.82 1.66 7.43
C GLY A 113 -10.62 2.58 7.16
N PRO A 114 -10.84 3.91 7.10
CA PRO A 114 -9.78 4.84 6.85
C PRO A 114 -8.64 4.75 7.88
N HIS A 115 -7.39 4.69 7.41
CA HIS A 115 -6.18 4.53 8.20
C HIS A 115 -4.98 5.18 7.49
N TYR A 116 -3.84 5.18 8.19
CA TYR A 116 -2.53 5.44 7.61
C TYR A 116 -1.75 4.13 7.50
N ASP A 117 -0.84 4.08 6.52
CA ASP A 117 0.04 2.93 6.35
C ASP A 117 1.34 3.04 7.14
N TYR A 118 1.77 4.26 7.48
CA TYR A 118 2.90 4.45 8.39
C TYR A 118 2.57 3.87 9.76
N LEU A 119 3.62 3.42 10.44
CA LEU A 119 3.52 2.84 11.78
C LEU A 119 3.68 3.97 12.80
N ASP A 120 2.73 4.06 13.72
CA ASP A 120 2.76 5.02 14.82
C ASP A 120 2.96 4.23 16.11
N TYR A 121 4.16 4.35 16.70
CA TYR A 121 4.53 3.71 17.96
C TYR A 121 4.66 4.80 19.03
N ASP A 122 4.17 4.53 20.24
CA ASP A 122 4.24 5.52 21.33
C ASP A 122 5.68 5.80 21.79
N SER A 123 6.60 4.86 21.55
CA SER A 123 8.03 5.02 21.83
C SER A 123 8.90 4.06 21.03
N GLU A 124 10.19 4.38 20.92
CA GLU A 124 11.19 3.52 20.27
C GLU A 124 11.27 2.11 20.88
N ALA A 125 10.96 1.97 22.18
CA ALA A 125 10.96 0.68 22.86
C ALA A 125 9.88 -0.31 22.35
N GLN A 126 8.93 0.16 21.54
CA GLN A 126 7.87 -0.66 20.95
C GLN A 126 8.10 -1.00 19.49
N TRP A 127 9.18 -0.49 18.90
CA TRP A 127 9.50 -0.72 17.50
C TRP A 127 9.65 -2.22 17.23
N ASP A 128 9.08 -2.66 16.11
CA ASP A 128 9.40 -3.99 15.61
C ASP A 128 10.79 -3.98 14.94
N SER A 129 11.35 -5.17 14.71
CA SER A 129 12.69 -5.29 14.14
C SER A 129 12.82 -4.63 12.76
N TRP A 130 11.71 -4.52 12.02
CA TRP A 130 11.69 -3.86 10.72
C TRP A 130 11.77 -2.34 10.88
N MET A 131 11.02 -1.76 11.82
CA MET A 131 11.10 -0.34 12.15
C MET A 131 12.50 0.04 12.64
N GLU A 132 13.11 -0.78 13.51
CA GLU A 132 14.47 -0.55 14.02
C GLU A 132 15.54 -0.60 12.91
N THR A 133 15.40 -1.53 11.96
CA THR A 133 16.43 -1.77 10.93
C THR A 133 16.24 -0.88 9.70
N HIS A 134 15.01 -0.76 9.23
CA HIS A 134 14.67 -0.19 7.93
C HIS A 134 13.88 1.13 8.02
N GLY A 135 13.54 1.58 9.24
CA GLY A 135 12.74 2.76 9.48
C GLY A 135 11.25 2.57 9.16
N ASN A 136 10.52 3.68 9.09
CA ASN A 136 9.07 3.66 8.87
C ASN A 136 8.70 3.38 7.41
N ARG A 137 7.42 3.12 7.16
CA ARG A 137 6.85 3.04 5.82
C ARG A 137 6.64 4.46 5.30
N PHE A 138 7.30 4.81 4.20
CA PHE A 138 7.17 6.15 3.59
C PHE A 138 6.22 6.16 2.38
N ALA A 139 5.98 5.00 1.76
CA ALA A 139 5.14 4.87 0.59
C ALA A 139 4.44 3.51 0.53
N THR A 140 3.35 3.47 -0.24
CA THR A 140 2.56 2.26 -0.49
C THR A 140 2.39 2.06 -2.00
N PHE A 141 2.74 0.87 -2.49
CA PHE A 141 2.41 0.44 -3.84
C PHE A 141 1.19 -0.49 -3.79
N LEU A 142 0.06 -0.02 -4.32
CA LEU A 142 -1.20 -0.77 -4.37
C LEU A 142 -1.50 -1.21 -5.81
N LEU A 143 -1.47 -2.51 -6.06
CA LEU A 143 -1.86 -3.11 -7.32
C LEU A 143 -3.29 -3.66 -7.24
N VAL A 144 -4.20 -3.07 -8.01
CA VAL A 144 -5.57 -3.60 -8.16
C VAL A 144 -5.55 -4.71 -9.21
N LEU A 145 -5.78 -5.95 -8.78
CA LEU A 145 -5.76 -7.14 -9.64
C LEU A 145 -7.16 -7.48 -10.17
N GLN A 146 -8.19 -7.21 -9.37
CA GLN A 146 -9.58 -7.46 -9.74
C GLN A 146 -10.48 -6.41 -9.08
N ASN A 147 -11.34 -5.79 -9.88
CA ASN A 147 -12.39 -4.92 -9.39
C ASN A 147 -13.62 -5.73 -8.97
N ALA A 148 -14.24 -5.32 -7.87
CA ALA A 148 -15.58 -5.80 -7.55
C ALA A 148 -16.59 -5.30 -8.59
N ASN A 149 -17.71 -6.03 -8.76
CA ASN A 149 -18.77 -5.60 -9.66
C ASN A 149 -19.49 -4.33 -9.16
N LYS A 150 -19.54 -4.13 -7.84
CA LYS A 150 -20.09 -2.92 -7.21
C LYS A 150 -19.43 -2.66 -5.86
N GLY A 151 -19.04 -1.42 -5.60
CA GLY A 151 -18.31 -1.03 -4.38
C GLY A 151 -16.83 -1.38 -4.47
N GLY A 152 -16.12 -1.40 -3.33
CA GLY A 152 -14.70 -1.76 -3.28
C GLY A 152 -13.73 -0.66 -3.75
N GLY A 153 -14.22 0.52 -4.14
CA GLY A 153 -13.37 1.65 -4.53
C GLY A 153 -12.34 2.01 -3.46
N GLN A 154 -11.23 2.62 -3.88
CA GLN A 154 -10.28 3.21 -2.94
C GLN A 154 -10.88 4.51 -2.41
N LEU A 155 -10.97 4.64 -1.10
CA LEU A 155 -11.28 5.90 -0.45
C LEU A 155 -9.98 6.62 -0.16
N LEU A 156 -9.88 7.85 -0.65
CA LEU A 156 -8.80 8.77 -0.34
C LEU A 156 -9.45 9.98 0.32
N LYS A 157 -9.02 10.33 1.52
CA LYS A 157 -9.35 11.63 2.10
C LYS A 157 -8.10 12.47 1.91
N ASP A 158 -8.18 13.54 1.10
CA ASP A 158 -7.08 14.40 0.60
C ASP A 158 -6.01 14.82 1.61
N LYS A 159 -6.27 14.64 2.91
CA LYS A 159 -5.30 14.87 3.96
C LYS A 159 -4.35 13.69 4.07
N ASN A 160 -3.06 13.96 3.92
CA ASN A 160 -2.05 13.24 4.69
C ASN A 160 -1.91 11.74 4.39
N SER A 161 -2.33 11.31 3.19
CA SER A 161 -2.39 9.91 2.74
C SER A 161 -3.42 9.05 3.48
N TYR A 162 -4.35 9.65 4.23
CA TYR A 162 -5.39 8.92 4.94
C TYR A 162 -6.36 8.25 3.96
N HIS A 163 -6.42 6.93 3.99
CA HIS A 163 -7.09 6.17 2.94
C HIS A 163 -7.75 4.91 3.47
N GLY A 164 -8.60 4.29 2.66
CA GLY A 164 -9.25 3.03 3.00
C GLY A 164 -9.84 2.34 1.77
N ALA A 165 -10.51 1.22 2.01
CA ALA A 165 -11.23 0.49 0.96
C ALA A 165 -12.73 0.53 1.27
N CYS A 166 -13.51 1.12 0.36
CA CYS A 166 -14.96 1.14 0.44
C CYS A 166 -15.52 -0.28 0.48
N VAL A 167 -16.71 -0.41 1.06
CA VAL A 167 -17.42 -1.70 1.16
C VAL A 167 -17.63 -2.30 -0.23
N VAL A 168 -17.30 -3.58 -0.38
CA VAL A 168 -17.70 -4.39 -1.54
C VAL A 168 -19.16 -4.76 -1.39
N HIS A 169 -20.00 -4.38 -2.35
CA HIS A 169 -21.43 -4.70 -2.34
C HIS A 169 -21.75 -5.93 -3.19
N LYS A 170 -21.03 -6.13 -4.31
CA LYS A 170 -21.24 -7.25 -5.23
C LYS A 170 -19.94 -7.65 -5.88
N GLY A 171 -19.71 -8.95 -6.00
CA GLY A 171 -18.48 -9.52 -6.55
C GLY A 171 -17.36 -9.57 -5.53
N GLU A 172 -16.12 -9.58 -6.02
CA GLU A 172 -14.91 -9.66 -5.21
C GLU A 172 -13.89 -8.65 -5.73
N LYS A 173 -13.28 -7.88 -4.81
CA LYS A 173 -12.07 -7.09 -5.10
C LYS A 173 -10.85 -7.89 -4.66
N VAL A 174 -9.84 -7.95 -5.52
CA VAL A 174 -8.52 -8.50 -5.17
C VAL A 174 -7.47 -7.44 -5.42
N ALA A 175 -6.64 -7.17 -4.41
CA ALA A 175 -5.52 -6.23 -4.49
C ALA A 175 -4.26 -6.86 -3.89
N ALA A 176 -3.09 -6.42 -4.34
CA ALA A 176 -1.81 -6.75 -3.75
C ALA A 176 -1.10 -5.46 -3.34
N VAL A 177 -0.53 -5.44 -2.15
CA VAL A 177 0.06 -4.24 -1.53
C VAL A 177 1.51 -4.52 -1.16
N MET A 178 2.39 -3.56 -1.41
CA MET A 178 3.72 -3.50 -0.81
C MET A 178 3.85 -2.19 -0.04
N TRP A 179 4.29 -2.28 1.21
CA TRP A 179 4.71 -1.11 1.97
C TRP A 179 6.22 -0.94 1.81
N ILE A 180 6.67 0.25 1.43
CA ILE A 180 8.08 0.56 1.20
C ILE A 180 8.65 1.33 2.40
N ARG A 181 9.78 0.86 2.93
CA ARG A 181 10.51 1.44 4.04
C ARG A 181 11.44 2.58 3.57
N GLU A 182 11.72 3.51 4.47
CA GLU A 182 12.51 4.72 4.17
C GLU A 182 14.02 4.46 3.96
N GLU A 183 14.52 3.30 4.36
CA GLU A 183 15.93 2.93 4.15
C GLU A 183 16.34 2.97 2.67
N LEU A 184 17.49 3.59 2.43
CA LEU A 184 18.15 3.74 1.12
C LEU A 184 17.21 4.20 -0.01
N GLN A 185 16.34 5.15 0.32
CA GLN A 185 15.54 5.89 -0.65
C GLN A 185 16.26 7.18 -1.02
N ASP A 186 16.91 7.23 -2.18
CA ASP A 186 17.63 8.42 -2.66
C ASP A 186 16.75 9.68 -2.67
N LEU A 187 15.45 9.51 -2.91
CA LEU A 187 14.45 10.58 -2.89
C LEU A 187 14.26 11.25 -1.52
N LEU A 188 14.66 10.59 -0.44
CA LEU A 188 14.60 11.09 0.95
C LEU A 188 15.94 11.67 1.43
N LEU A 189 17.05 11.35 0.74
CA LEU A 189 18.41 11.73 1.16
C LEU A 189 18.80 13.17 0.78
N TYR A 190 17.98 13.91 0.02
CA TYR A 190 18.30 15.26 -0.45
C TYR A 190 17.68 16.37 0.41
N PRO A 191 18.48 17.14 1.18
CA PRO A 191 17.98 18.27 1.96
C PRO A 191 17.90 19.55 1.10
N HIS A 192 16.70 20.13 1.05
CA HIS A 192 16.37 21.56 1.16
C HIS A 192 16.97 22.65 0.25
N ILE A 193 17.94 22.44 -0.63
CA ILE A 193 18.50 23.60 -1.39
C ILE A 193 17.65 23.97 -2.63
N THR A 194 16.76 23.10 -3.13
CA THR A 194 15.97 23.39 -4.36
C THR A 194 14.54 22.80 -4.40
N GLY A 195 13.93 22.43 -3.28
CA GLY A 195 12.52 21.94 -3.26
C GLY A 195 12.33 20.42 -3.25
N GLY A 196 13.17 19.70 -2.48
CA GLY A 196 12.92 18.28 -2.17
C GLY A 196 11.73 18.06 -1.23
N LEU A 197 11.24 16.81 -1.18
CA LEU A 197 10.09 16.39 -0.37
C LEU A 197 10.44 16.40 1.14
N ASP A 198 9.57 17.02 1.94
CA ASP A 198 9.67 17.03 3.41
C ASP A 198 9.29 15.64 3.94
N VAL A 199 10.30 14.86 4.34
CA VAL A 199 10.12 13.49 4.85
C VAL A 199 9.17 13.47 6.05
N GLY A 200 9.27 14.46 6.95
CA GLY A 200 8.36 14.61 8.08
C GLY A 200 6.91 14.81 7.66
N ARG A 201 6.64 15.52 6.56
CA ARG A 201 5.29 15.59 5.97
C ARG A 201 4.87 14.31 5.26
N LEU A 202 5.79 13.55 4.69
CA LEU A 202 5.46 12.26 4.06
C LEU A 202 5.11 11.18 5.09
N ILE A 203 5.81 11.16 6.22
CA ILE A 203 5.64 10.11 7.25
C ILE A 203 4.74 10.53 8.41
N ASN A 204 4.59 11.83 8.72
CA ASN A 204 3.75 12.34 9.83
C ASN A 204 3.25 13.80 9.61
N PRO A 205 2.31 14.02 8.67
CA PRO A 205 1.82 15.35 8.32
C PRO A 205 0.89 15.98 9.39
N ARG A 206 1.05 17.29 9.63
CA ARG A 206 0.34 18.04 10.69
C ARG A 206 -1.20 18.04 10.49
N LEU A 207 -1.91 17.50 11.49
CA LEU A 207 -3.35 17.24 11.45
C LEU A 207 -4.24 18.50 11.62
N GLU A 208 -3.69 19.59 12.13
CA GLU A 208 -4.44 20.79 12.53
C GLU A 208 -4.96 21.64 11.37
N LEU A 209 -4.47 21.44 10.14
CA LEU A 209 -4.62 22.40 9.03
C LEU A 209 -5.78 22.16 8.05
N LEU A 210 -6.60 21.12 8.18
CA LEU A 210 -7.28 20.59 6.98
C LEU A 210 -8.82 20.43 7.03
N GLN A 211 -9.56 20.93 8.02
CA GLN A 211 -11.00 20.59 8.18
C GLN A 211 -11.89 20.76 6.91
N GLY A 212 -12.65 19.70 6.57
CA GLY A 212 -13.93 19.77 5.85
C GLY A 212 -13.95 19.50 4.32
N LEU A 213 -14.09 18.24 3.89
CA LEU A 213 -14.61 17.87 2.55
C LEU A 213 -15.34 16.50 2.55
N PRO A 214 -16.34 16.27 1.65
CA PRO A 214 -17.24 15.11 1.70
C PRO A 214 -16.66 13.83 1.09
N ILE A 215 -17.24 12.71 1.52
CA ILE A 215 -16.71 11.35 1.52
C ILE A 215 -17.63 10.49 0.65
N CYS A 216 -17.08 9.86 -0.40
CA CYS A 216 -17.77 8.88 -1.27
C CYS A 216 -18.98 9.42 -2.07
N LYS A 217 -18.85 9.44 -3.39
CA LYS A 217 -19.99 9.39 -4.31
C LYS A 217 -19.97 8.05 -5.03
#